data_AF-R6BZH7-F1
#
_entry.id   AF-R6BZH7-F1
#
_cell.length_a   1.000
_cell.length_b   1.000
_cell.length_c   1.000
_cell.angle_alpha   90.00
_cell.angle_beta   90.00
_cell.angle_gamma   90.00
#
_symmetry.space_group_name_H-M   'P 1'
#
loop_
_entity.id
_entity.type
_entity.pdbx_description
1 polymer ?
#
loop_
_entity_poly.entity_id
_entity_poly.type
_entity_poly.pdbx_seq_one_letter_code
_entity_poly.pdbx_strand_id
1 'polypeptide(L)'
;MVKLLAEKYDGIACEENYQDRLLENLDTKEFPNLTYTRDLQDWGEFVRRTPDEYEAWVNGVTKECTVLEIEILKDLVSRTKKKIFVDTNISVEILHEISDENHVLIMLADPNISVQRFFERPDKEKQFLYQLLLKEDNPEDAMINFRECLKRVNSQERYMMFQKSGFNVITRDENRSIDETFALAESMFGLNR
;
A
#
# COMPACT_ATOMS: atom_id res chain seq x y z
N MET A 1 -2.55 4.81 -11.00
CA MET A 1 -3.67 5.77 -11.07
C MET A 1 -3.23 7.19 -10.71
N VAL A 2 -2.65 7.38 -9.52
CA VAL A 2 -2.13 8.68 -9.01
C VAL A 2 -1.30 9.46 -10.04
N LYS A 3 -0.29 8.83 -10.66
CA LYS A 3 0.54 9.47 -11.68
C LYS A 3 -0.26 10.01 -12.86
N LEU A 4 -1.17 9.20 -13.43
CA LEU A 4 -2.01 9.61 -14.56
C LEU A 4 -2.92 10.79 -14.21
N LEU A 5 -3.47 10.81 -12.99
CA LEU A 5 -4.32 11.89 -12.51
C LEU A 5 -3.51 13.18 -12.33
N ALA A 6 -2.33 13.09 -11.72
CA ALA A 6 -1.43 14.23 -11.55
C ALA A 6 -0.99 14.81 -12.90
N GLU A 7 -0.64 13.96 -13.88
CA GLU A 7 -0.26 14.39 -15.22
C GLU A 7 -1.40 15.11 -15.94
N LYS A 8 -2.63 14.56 -15.90
CA LYS A 8 -3.77 15.18 -16.60
C LYS A 8 -4.23 16.50 -15.97
N TYR A 9 -4.18 16.61 -14.65
CA TYR A 9 -4.74 17.75 -13.92
C TYR A 9 -3.69 18.76 -13.42
N ASP A 10 -2.44 18.68 -13.92
CA ASP A 10 -1.30 19.48 -13.44
C ASP A 10 -1.16 19.43 -11.90
N GLY A 11 -1.37 18.23 -11.36
CA GLY A 11 -1.35 17.93 -9.93
C GLY A 11 0.03 17.51 -9.42
N ILE A 12 0.10 17.28 -8.11
CA ILE A 12 1.24 16.67 -7.43
C ILE A 12 0.92 15.20 -7.19
N ALA A 13 1.85 14.32 -7.56
CA ALA A 13 1.75 12.88 -7.30
C ALA A 13 2.51 12.52 -6.01
N CYS A 14 1.79 12.00 -5.03
CA CYS A 14 2.35 11.26 -3.90
C CYS A 14 2.13 9.77 -4.19
N GLU A 15 3.09 9.14 -4.89
CA GLU A 15 3.02 7.72 -5.30
C GLU A 15 3.32 6.77 -4.13
N GLU A 16 3.27 5.45 -4.38
CA GLU A 16 3.55 4.41 -3.38
C GLU A 16 4.82 4.74 -2.59
N ASN A 17 4.71 4.69 -1.26
CA ASN A 17 5.78 4.95 -0.28
C ASN A 17 6.47 6.33 -0.39
N TYR A 18 5.76 7.39 -0.76
CA TYR A 18 6.30 8.76 -0.83
C TYR A 18 6.89 9.29 0.50
N GLN A 19 6.54 8.67 1.64
CA GLN A 19 7.13 8.92 2.96
C GLN A 19 8.56 8.37 3.13
N ASP A 20 9.02 7.45 2.26
CA ASP A 20 10.35 6.82 2.38
C ASP A 20 11.50 7.82 2.29
N ARG A 21 11.27 9.00 1.72
CA ARG A 21 12.22 10.13 1.77
C ARG A 21 12.62 10.56 3.19
N LEU A 22 11.82 10.18 4.19
CA LEU A 22 12.08 10.47 5.61
C LEU A 22 12.79 9.30 6.33
N LEU A 23 12.78 8.09 5.75
CA LEU A 23 13.17 6.84 6.41
C LEU A 23 14.58 6.87 7.02
N GLU A 24 15.54 7.49 6.32
CA GLU A 24 16.92 7.60 6.79
C GLU A 24 17.04 8.33 8.14
N ASN A 25 16.13 9.28 8.41
CA ASN A 25 16.20 10.16 9.58
C ASN A 25 15.20 9.81 10.69
N LEU A 26 14.41 8.74 10.54
CA LEU A 26 13.43 8.33 11.56
C LEU A 26 14.14 7.73 12.80
N ASP A 27 13.66 8.08 13.99
CA ASP A 27 14.07 7.43 15.24
C ASP A 27 13.39 6.06 15.36
N THR A 28 14.19 5.00 15.46
CA THR A 28 13.72 3.61 15.63
C THR A 28 12.85 3.43 16.89
N LYS A 29 13.00 4.29 17.91
CA LYS A 29 12.15 4.23 19.10
C LYS A 29 10.74 4.76 18.84
N GLU A 30 10.60 5.71 17.93
CA GLU A 30 9.32 6.32 17.57
C GLU A 30 8.64 5.58 16.41
N PHE A 31 9.43 5.09 15.44
CA PHE A 31 8.97 4.41 14.23
C PHE A 31 9.59 3.02 14.07
N PRO A 32 9.42 2.10 15.03
CA PRO A 32 10.10 0.80 15.04
C PRO A 32 9.73 -0.11 13.86
N ASN A 33 8.52 0.02 13.29
CA ASN A 33 8.09 -0.86 12.19
C ASN A 33 8.62 -0.40 10.83
N LEU A 34 8.61 0.92 10.57
CA LEU A 34 9.20 1.50 9.36
C LEU A 34 10.71 1.34 9.32
N THR A 35 11.37 1.56 10.46
CA THR A 35 12.83 1.45 10.56
C THR A 35 13.33 0.00 10.65
N TYR A 36 12.43 -0.98 10.86
CA TYR A 36 12.81 -2.39 10.97
C TYR A 36 13.65 -2.87 9.78
N THR A 37 13.21 -2.65 8.54
CA THR A 37 13.92 -3.12 7.34
C THR A 37 15.20 -2.34 7.05
N ARG A 38 15.25 -1.06 7.46
CA ARG A 38 16.46 -0.22 7.39
C ARG A 38 17.57 -0.76 8.30
N ASP A 39 17.20 -1.20 9.50
CA ASP A 39 18.14 -1.63 10.54
C ASP A 39 18.37 -3.16 10.53
N LEU A 40 17.65 -3.89 9.68
CA LEU A 40 17.70 -5.35 9.58
C LEU A 40 19.07 -5.86 9.13
N GLN A 41 19.66 -6.75 9.92
CA GLN A 41 20.96 -7.36 9.61
C GLN A 41 20.83 -8.65 8.81
N ASP A 42 19.79 -9.45 9.08
CA ASP A 42 19.50 -10.68 8.35
C ASP A 42 18.09 -10.66 7.76
N TRP A 43 18.01 -10.60 6.43
CA TRP A 43 16.74 -10.68 5.72
C TRP A 43 16.06 -12.05 5.84
N GLY A 44 16.79 -13.10 6.23
CA GLY A 44 16.23 -14.38 6.62
C GLY A 44 15.20 -14.25 7.75
N GLU A 45 15.47 -13.39 8.75
CA GLU A 45 14.52 -13.13 9.84
C GLU A 45 13.21 -12.56 9.32
N PHE A 46 13.25 -11.76 8.24
CA PHE A 46 12.04 -11.21 7.65
C PHE A 46 11.17 -12.27 6.98
N VAL A 47 11.77 -13.12 6.15
CA VAL A 47 11.03 -14.14 5.40
C VAL A 47 10.57 -15.32 6.27
N ARG A 48 11.22 -15.54 7.42
CA ARG A 48 10.87 -16.56 8.41
C ARG A 48 9.80 -16.14 9.42
N ARG A 49 9.34 -14.88 9.40
CA ARG A 49 8.24 -14.44 10.28
C ARG A 49 7.05 -15.38 10.20
N THR A 50 6.44 -15.62 11.35
CA THR A 50 5.12 -16.24 11.40
C THR A 50 4.06 -15.29 10.80
N PRO A 51 2.90 -15.82 10.35
CA PRO A 51 1.82 -14.98 9.85
C PRO A 51 1.37 -13.89 10.83
N ASP A 52 1.38 -14.18 12.13
CA ASP A 52 0.99 -13.22 13.17
C ASP A 52 2.03 -12.10 13.34
N GLU A 53 3.33 -12.42 13.32
CA GLU A 53 4.41 -11.41 13.36
C GLU A 53 4.42 -10.53 12.12
N TYR A 54 4.18 -11.13 10.94
CA TYR A 54 4.11 -10.39 9.68
C TYR A 54 2.90 -9.47 9.65
N GLU A 55 1.73 -9.94 10.08
CA GLU A 55 0.53 -9.13 10.23
C GLU A 55 0.73 -7.97 11.22
N ALA A 56 1.32 -8.24 12.39
CA ALA A 56 1.62 -7.22 13.38
C ALA A 56 2.55 -6.14 12.82
N TRP A 57 3.59 -6.54 12.09
CA TRP A 57 4.50 -5.61 11.42
C TRP A 57 3.79 -4.78 10.35
N VAL A 58 3.00 -5.38 9.45
CA VAL A 58 2.24 -4.64 8.44
C VAL A 58 1.30 -3.62 9.08
N ASN A 59 0.56 -4.01 10.13
CA ASN A 59 -0.33 -3.11 10.85
C ASN A 59 0.43 -1.98 11.55
N GLY A 60 1.63 -2.25 12.07
CA GLY A 60 2.52 -1.26 12.64
C GLY A 60 3.01 -0.25 11.60
N VAL A 61 3.47 -0.74 10.45
CA VAL A 61 3.88 0.08 9.29
C VAL A 61 2.74 0.99 8.86
N THR A 62 1.51 0.47 8.68
CA THR A 62 0.34 1.29 8.30
C THR A 62 0.10 2.45 9.27
N LYS A 63 0.16 2.19 10.59
CA LYS A 63 -0.03 3.22 11.61
C LYS A 63 1.07 4.28 11.57
N GLU A 64 2.32 3.85 11.45
CA GLU A 64 3.47 4.75 11.38
C GLU A 64 3.49 5.58 10.09
N CYS A 65 3.19 4.97 8.94
CA CYS A 65 2.99 5.67 7.67
C CYS A 65 1.91 6.73 7.81
N THR A 66 0.76 6.41 8.42
CA THR A 66 -0.34 7.37 8.61
C THR A 66 0.14 8.66 9.28
N VAL A 67 0.98 8.56 10.33
CA VAL A 67 1.54 9.73 11.02
C VAL A 67 2.38 10.58 10.06
N LEU A 68 3.30 9.96 9.32
CA LEU A 68 4.19 10.67 8.40
C LEU A 68 3.44 11.26 7.21
N GLU A 69 2.51 10.49 6.64
CA GLU A 69 1.71 10.90 5.49
C GLU A 69 0.87 12.13 5.81
N ILE A 70 0.22 12.18 6.99
CA ILE A 70 -0.57 13.35 7.42
C ILE A 70 0.32 14.61 7.50
N GLU A 71 1.51 14.52 8.08
CA GLU A 71 2.41 15.67 8.19
C GLU A 71 2.94 16.13 6.83
N ILE A 72 3.27 15.19 5.94
CA ILE A 72 3.66 15.50 4.56
C ILE A 72 2.52 16.21 3.83
N LEU A 73 1.29 15.71 3.94
CA LEU A 73 0.13 16.29 3.26
C LEU A 73 -0.20 17.69 3.80
N LYS A 74 -0.14 17.90 5.12
CA LYS A 74 -0.28 19.23 5.74
C LYS A 74 0.74 20.24 5.20
N ASP A 75 2.01 19.83 5.09
CA ASP A 75 3.05 20.68 4.52
C ASP A 75 2.76 21.02 3.05
N LEU A 76 2.39 20.02 2.24
CA LEU A 76 2.09 20.22 0.82
C LEU A 76 0.91 21.17 0.61
N VAL A 77 -0.23 20.97 1.31
CA VAL A 77 -1.40 21.85 1.16
C VAL A 77 -1.14 23.27 1.66
N SER A 78 -0.16 23.46 2.55
CA SER A 78 0.25 24.80 2.99
C SER A 78 1.05 25.57 1.94
N ARG A 79 1.71 24.86 1.00
CA ARG A 79 2.64 25.43 0.01
C ARG A 79 2.07 25.52 -1.40
N THR A 80 0.98 24.83 -1.69
CA THR A 80 0.42 24.75 -3.04
C THR A 80 -1.10 24.86 -3.09
N LYS A 81 -1.62 25.26 -4.24
CA LYS A 81 -3.05 25.18 -4.59
C LYS A 81 -3.34 24.10 -5.63
N LYS A 82 -2.31 23.39 -6.11
CA LYS A 82 -2.47 22.26 -7.03
C LYS A 82 -3.21 21.12 -6.34
N LYS A 83 -3.96 20.33 -7.13
CA LYS A 83 -4.53 19.07 -6.63
C LYS A 83 -3.40 18.12 -6.27
N ILE A 84 -3.56 17.39 -5.17
CA ILE A 84 -2.61 16.38 -4.70
C ILE A 84 -3.31 15.03 -4.83
N PHE A 85 -2.69 14.12 -5.57
CA PHE A 85 -3.17 12.75 -5.75
C PHE A 85 -2.26 11.83 -4.95
N VAL A 86 -2.85 11.01 -4.08
CA VAL A 86 -2.12 10.28 -3.04
C VAL A 86 -2.41 8.78 -3.15
N ASP A 87 -1.36 7.97 -3.16
CA ASP A 87 -1.38 6.55 -2.87
C ASP A 87 -1.02 6.38 -1.40
N THR A 88 -2.01 6.04 -0.57
CA THR A 88 -1.95 6.29 0.88
C THR A 88 -2.04 5.01 1.72
N ASN A 89 -1.31 4.98 2.82
CA ASN A 89 -1.46 3.99 3.88
C ASN A 89 -2.41 4.45 5.00
N ILE A 90 -3.02 5.64 4.89
CA ILE A 90 -3.95 6.15 5.90
C ILE A 90 -5.16 5.21 5.98
N SER A 91 -5.51 4.81 7.20
CA SER A 91 -6.61 3.86 7.42
C SER A 91 -7.97 4.45 7.05
N VAL A 92 -8.92 3.59 6.71
CA VAL A 92 -10.30 3.98 6.36
C VAL A 92 -10.95 4.81 7.47
N GLU A 93 -10.70 4.46 8.73
CA GLU A 93 -11.24 5.17 9.89
C GLU A 93 -10.77 6.62 9.92
N ILE A 94 -9.47 6.86 9.71
CA ILE A 94 -8.91 8.21 9.70
C ILE A 94 -9.36 8.96 8.45
N LEU A 95 -9.44 8.29 7.29
CA LEU A 95 -9.94 8.90 6.06
C LEU A 95 -11.37 9.42 6.20
N HIS A 96 -12.22 8.75 7.00
CA HIS A 96 -13.57 9.27 7.31
C HIS A 96 -13.55 10.53 8.17
N GLU A 97 -12.50 10.74 8.96
CA GLU A 97 -12.36 11.95 9.79
C GLU A 97 -11.81 13.14 8.98
N ILE A 98 -10.95 12.88 7.99
CA ILE A 98 -10.19 13.92 7.28
C ILE A 98 -10.60 14.13 5.81
N SER A 99 -11.48 13.30 5.27
CA SER A 99 -11.86 13.28 3.86
C SER A 99 -13.35 12.97 3.66
N ASP A 100 -13.77 12.88 2.40
CA ASP A 100 -15.13 12.54 2.02
C ASP A 100 -15.17 11.51 0.87
N GLU A 101 -16.38 11.04 0.56
CA GLU A 101 -16.64 10.01 -0.45
C GLU A 101 -16.08 10.32 -1.85
N ASN A 102 -15.98 11.60 -2.22
CA ASN A 102 -15.51 12.04 -3.53
C ASN A 102 -14.00 12.34 -3.54
N HIS A 103 -13.30 12.11 -2.43
CA HIS A 103 -11.85 12.31 -2.32
C HIS A 103 -11.09 11.03 -2.00
N VAL A 104 -11.80 9.92 -1.78
CA VAL A 104 -11.22 8.60 -1.51
C VAL A 104 -11.75 7.58 -2.50
N LEU A 105 -10.83 6.84 -3.10
CA LEU A 105 -11.12 5.74 -4.02
C LEU A 105 -10.37 4.49 -3.57
N ILE A 106 -11.10 3.42 -3.35
CA ILE A 106 -10.54 2.11 -3.04
C ILE A 106 -10.52 1.27 -4.32
N MET A 107 -9.34 0.76 -4.67
CA MET A 107 -9.18 -0.13 -5.81
C MET A 107 -8.91 -1.55 -5.31
N LEU A 108 -9.86 -2.46 -5.54
CA LEU A 108 -9.80 -3.85 -5.08
C LEU A 108 -9.52 -4.82 -6.21
N ALA A 109 -8.86 -5.93 -5.90
CA ALA A 109 -8.72 -7.10 -6.76
C ALA A 109 -9.00 -8.36 -5.93
N ASP A 110 -9.29 -9.49 -6.59
CA ASP A 110 -9.43 -10.77 -5.90
C ASP A 110 -8.22 -11.00 -4.98
N PRO A 111 -8.42 -11.22 -3.66
CA PRO A 111 -7.31 -11.35 -2.72
C PRO A 111 -6.32 -12.45 -3.08
N ASN A 112 -6.76 -13.51 -3.77
CA ASN A 112 -5.90 -14.61 -4.21
C ASN A 112 -4.87 -14.15 -5.25
N ILE A 113 -5.15 -13.11 -6.03
CA ILE A 113 -4.20 -12.54 -7.00
C ILE A 113 -2.93 -12.10 -6.28
N SER A 114 -3.06 -11.39 -5.15
CA SER A 114 -1.93 -10.91 -4.35
C SER A 114 -1.11 -12.04 -3.73
N VAL A 115 -1.70 -13.21 -3.51
CA VAL A 115 -1.02 -14.38 -2.93
C VAL A 115 -0.34 -15.22 -4.00
N GLN A 116 -1.05 -15.53 -5.09
CA GLN A 116 -0.58 -16.44 -6.13
C GLN A 116 0.46 -15.77 -7.03
N ARG A 117 0.25 -14.50 -7.35
CA ARG A 117 1.06 -13.77 -8.35
C ARG A 117 2.12 -12.87 -7.73
N PHE A 118 2.30 -12.89 -6.40
CA PHE A 118 3.24 -12.01 -5.70
C PHE A 118 4.65 -12.08 -6.32
N PHE A 119 5.16 -13.31 -6.51
CA PHE A 119 6.50 -13.55 -7.06
C PHE A 119 6.56 -13.62 -8.59
N GLU A 120 5.42 -13.54 -9.28
CA GLU A 120 5.38 -13.40 -10.76
C GLU A 120 5.69 -11.96 -11.19
N ARG A 121 5.62 -11.00 -10.26
CA ARG A 121 5.83 -9.59 -10.53
C ARG A 121 7.33 -9.32 -10.73
N PRO A 122 7.73 -8.55 -11.77
CA PRO A 122 9.14 -8.25 -12.04
C PRO A 122 9.76 -7.22 -11.08
N ASP A 123 9.01 -6.76 -10.07
CA ASP A 123 9.49 -5.78 -9.09
C ASP A 123 10.74 -6.29 -8.37
N LYS A 124 11.79 -5.46 -8.31
CA LYS A 124 13.09 -5.84 -7.72
C LYS A 124 12.96 -6.36 -6.29
N GLU A 125 12.14 -5.71 -5.47
CA GLU A 125 11.91 -6.08 -4.07
C GLU A 125 11.25 -7.46 -3.94
N LYS A 126 10.24 -7.75 -4.78
CA LYS A 126 9.56 -9.05 -4.75
C LYS A 126 10.46 -10.17 -5.25
N GLN A 127 11.24 -9.90 -6.29
CA GLN A 127 12.25 -10.84 -6.77
C GLN A 127 13.37 -11.06 -5.74
N PHE A 128 13.76 -10.02 -5.00
CA PHE A 128 14.72 -10.16 -3.90
C PHE A 128 14.19 -11.09 -2.80
N LEU A 129 12.95 -10.88 -2.34
CA LEU A 129 12.31 -11.78 -1.36
C LEU A 129 12.18 -13.21 -1.88
N TYR A 130 11.83 -13.38 -3.16
CA TYR A 130 11.78 -14.70 -3.79
C TYR A 130 13.13 -15.42 -3.74
N GLN A 131 14.22 -14.73 -4.08
CA GLN A 131 15.57 -15.29 -4.03
C GLN A 131 16.04 -15.61 -2.62
N LEU A 132 15.59 -14.87 -1.60
CA LEU A 132 15.86 -15.20 -0.20
C LEU A 132 15.16 -16.49 0.22
N LEU A 133 13.87 -16.63 -0.09
CA LEU A 133 13.09 -17.83 0.20
C LEU A 133 13.70 -19.09 -0.45
N LEU A 134 14.21 -18.97 -1.67
CA LEU A 134 14.89 -20.07 -2.37
C LEU A 134 16.22 -20.49 -1.75
N LYS A 135 16.81 -19.66 -0.89
CA LYS A 135 18.09 -19.92 -0.21
C LYS A 135 17.92 -20.45 1.22
N GLU A 136 16.70 -20.52 1.73
CA GLU A 136 16.42 -21.13 3.03
C GLU A 136 16.73 -22.64 3.02
N ASP A 137 16.98 -23.20 4.20
CA ASP A 137 17.32 -24.64 4.34
C ASP A 137 16.22 -25.55 3.78
N ASN A 138 14.94 -25.16 3.96
CA ASN A 138 13.80 -25.78 3.30
C ASN A 138 12.98 -24.73 2.53
N PRO A 139 13.28 -24.51 1.23
CA PRO A 139 12.60 -23.50 0.42
C PRO A 139 11.10 -23.71 0.25
N GLU A 140 10.63 -24.97 0.25
CA GLU A 140 9.21 -25.29 0.11
C GLU A 140 8.42 -24.83 1.33
N ASP A 141 8.91 -25.16 2.54
CA ASP A 141 8.29 -24.74 3.80
C ASP A 141 8.33 -23.21 3.96
N ALA A 142 9.46 -22.59 3.62
CA ALA A 142 9.60 -21.12 3.66
C ALA A 142 8.60 -20.43 2.71
N MET A 143 8.42 -20.96 1.51
CA MET A 143 7.44 -20.46 0.53
C MET A 143 6.00 -20.64 1.03
N ILE A 144 5.67 -21.78 1.63
CA ILE A 144 4.35 -22.02 2.22
C ILE A 144 4.09 -21.02 3.35
N ASN A 145 5.04 -20.86 4.28
CA ASN A 145 4.93 -19.91 5.39
C ASN A 145 4.71 -18.48 4.88
N PHE A 146 5.54 -18.01 3.94
CA PHE A 146 5.41 -16.65 3.41
C PHE A 146 4.08 -16.43 2.68
N ARG A 147 3.56 -17.44 1.98
CA ARG A 147 2.21 -17.38 1.39
C ARG A 147 1.12 -17.29 2.43
N GLU A 148 1.25 -17.95 3.58
CA GLU A 148 0.31 -17.77 4.70
C GLU A 148 0.36 -16.35 5.27
N CYS A 149 1.55 -15.73 5.36
CA CYS A 149 1.69 -14.31 5.69
C CYS A 149 0.93 -13.43 4.70
N LEU A 150 1.10 -13.65 3.38
CA LEU A 150 0.37 -12.92 2.34
C LEU A 150 -1.14 -13.12 2.42
N LYS A 151 -1.61 -14.35 2.65
CA LYS A 151 -3.05 -14.64 2.83
C LYS A 151 -3.63 -13.92 4.04
N ARG A 152 -2.86 -13.83 5.14
CA ARG A 152 -3.32 -13.15 6.35
C ARG A 152 -3.55 -11.66 6.11
N VAL A 153 -2.57 -10.99 5.50
CA VAL A 153 -2.67 -9.54 5.26
C VAL A 153 -3.57 -9.16 4.08
N ASN A 154 -3.88 -10.12 3.20
CA ASN A 154 -4.89 -10.01 2.14
C ASN A 154 -6.12 -10.87 2.47
N SER A 155 -6.48 -11.01 3.75
CA SER A 155 -7.61 -11.87 4.12
C SER A 155 -8.94 -11.36 3.54
N GLN A 156 -9.90 -12.27 3.41
CA GLN A 156 -11.26 -11.88 3.01
C GLN A 156 -11.84 -10.84 3.97
N GLU A 157 -11.53 -10.91 5.27
CA GLU A 157 -11.98 -9.93 6.25
C GLU A 157 -11.48 -8.51 5.93
N ARG A 158 -10.18 -8.36 5.67
CA ARG A 158 -9.58 -7.07 5.26
C ARG A 158 -10.14 -6.58 3.93
N TYR A 159 -10.34 -7.48 2.97
CA TYR A 159 -10.99 -7.16 1.71
C TYR A 159 -12.39 -6.59 1.94
N MET A 160 -13.21 -7.26 2.77
CA MET A 160 -14.57 -6.82 3.08
C MET A 160 -14.58 -5.50 3.86
N MET A 161 -13.60 -5.25 4.73
CA MET A 161 -13.44 -3.98 5.44
C MET A 161 -13.31 -2.81 4.44
N PHE A 162 -12.44 -2.96 3.43
CA PHE A 162 -12.31 -1.95 2.38
C PHE A 162 -13.56 -1.86 1.50
N GLN A 163 -14.10 -3.00 1.06
CA GLN A 163 -15.28 -3.05 0.19
C GLN A 163 -16.52 -2.40 0.84
N LYS A 164 -16.66 -2.54 2.16
CA LYS A 164 -17.80 -2.03 2.95
C LYS A 164 -17.47 -0.75 3.71
N SER A 165 -16.35 -0.10 3.40
CA SER A 165 -15.89 1.12 4.06
C SER A 165 -16.85 2.30 3.92
N GLY A 166 -17.71 2.31 2.89
CA GLY A 166 -18.56 3.44 2.54
C GLY A 166 -17.93 4.41 1.54
N PHE A 167 -16.65 4.24 1.18
CA PHE A 167 -16.01 4.99 0.11
C PHE A 167 -16.32 4.40 -1.27
N ASN A 168 -16.02 5.17 -2.33
CA ASN A 168 -16.10 4.68 -3.69
C ASN A 168 -15.13 3.51 -3.92
N VAL A 169 -15.61 2.44 -4.57
CA VAL A 169 -14.83 1.23 -4.83
C VAL A 169 -14.83 0.89 -6.32
N ILE A 170 -13.63 0.66 -6.87
CA ILE A 170 -13.45 0.03 -8.18
C ILE A 170 -12.88 -1.36 -7.95
N THR A 171 -13.58 -2.39 -8.44
CA THR A 171 -13.02 -3.74 -8.52
C THR A 171 -12.32 -3.94 -9.86
N ARG A 172 -11.15 -4.60 -9.80
CA ARG A 172 -10.34 -5.00 -10.95
C ARG A 172 -11.17 -5.82 -11.93
N ASP A 173 -11.03 -5.48 -13.19
CA ASP A 173 -11.74 -6.09 -14.30
C ASP A 173 -10.74 -6.27 -15.44
N GLU A 174 -10.38 -7.52 -15.74
CA GLU A 174 -9.36 -7.83 -16.77
C GLU A 174 -9.82 -7.46 -18.19
N ASN A 175 -11.11 -7.17 -18.39
CA ASN A 175 -11.63 -6.68 -19.67
C ASN A 175 -11.63 -5.16 -19.77
N ARG A 176 -11.33 -4.44 -18.68
CA ARG A 176 -11.30 -2.98 -18.63
C ARG A 176 -9.91 -2.47 -18.94
N SER A 177 -9.82 -1.58 -19.92
CA SER A 177 -8.59 -0.86 -20.24
C SER A 177 -8.18 0.11 -19.12
N ILE A 178 -6.93 0.58 -19.19
CA ILE A 178 -6.43 1.61 -18.28
C ILE A 178 -7.25 2.89 -18.42
N ASP A 179 -7.58 3.29 -19.65
CA ASP A 179 -8.35 4.52 -19.94
C ASP A 179 -9.77 4.46 -19.40
N GLU A 180 -10.45 3.31 -19.51
CA GLU A 180 -11.78 3.12 -18.93
C GLU A 180 -11.72 3.14 -17.39
N THR A 181 -10.71 2.51 -16.79
CA THR A 181 -10.52 2.56 -15.32
C THR A 181 -10.22 3.98 -14.87
N PHE A 182 -9.43 4.71 -15.65
CA PHE A 182 -9.10 6.11 -15.40
C PHE A 182 -10.35 7.00 -15.46
N ALA A 183 -11.19 6.85 -16.48
CA ALA A 183 -12.45 7.59 -16.60
C ALA A 183 -13.42 7.33 -15.42
N LEU A 184 -13.46 6.09 -14.91
CA LEU A 184 -14.22 5.77 -13.70
C LEU A 184 -13.68 6.50 -12.47
N ALA A 185 -12.35 6.48 -12.28
CA ALA A 185 -11.71 7.19 -11.18
C ALA A 185 -11.98 8.70 -11.25
N GLU A 186 -11.87 9.32 -12.42
CA GLU A 186 -12.18 10.74 -12.63
C GLU A 186 -13.63 11.07 -12.27
N SER A 187 -14.57 10.21 -12.66
CA SER A 187 -15.99 10.38 -12.36
C SER A 187 -16.27 10.27 -10.86
N MET A 188 -15.63 9.32 -10.17
CA MET A 188 -15.80 9.12 -8.73
C MET A 188 -15.18 10.24 -7.91
N PHE A 189 -14.06 10.82 -8.39
CA PHE A 189 -13.47 12.01 -7.78
C PHE A 189 -14.16 13.32 -8.19
N GLY A 190 -15.17 13.28 -9.06
CA GLY A 190 -15.86 14.47 -9.56
C GLY A 190 -14.97 15.43 -10.37
N LEU A 191 -13.88 14.93 -10.97
CA LEU A 191 -12.89 15.74 -11.69
C LEU A 191 -13.25 16.01 -13.15
N ASN A 192 -14.28 15.32 -13.67
CA ASN A 192 -14.78 15.43 -15.03
C ASN A 192 -15.97 16.41 -15.17
N ARG A 193 -16.17 17.30 -14.18
CA ARG A 193 -17.23 18.31 -14.16
C ARG A 193 -16.73 19.69 -14.58
#